data_AF-A0A6N3F6Z7-F1
#
_entry.id   AF-A0A6N3F6Z7-F1
#
_cell.length_a   1.000
_cell.length_b   1.000
_cell.length_c   1.000
_cell.angle_alpha   90.00
_cell.angle_beta   90.00
_cell.angle_gamma   90.00
#
_symmetry.space_group_name_H-M   'P 1'
#
loop_
_entity.id
_entity.type
_entity.pdbx_description
1 polymer ?
#
loop_
_entity_poly.entity_id
_entity_poly.type
_entity_poly.pdbx_seq_one_letter_code
_entity_poly.pdbx_strand_id
1 'polypeptide(L)'
;MYHRVAQTADEVYTYVEAVQTAPTLHISGLNEKFHLLADFGGAVLAGRELENGRGYQFVTWIWDYNRTGVSCGHYYDEDFCGAKQDFAVRSGLISKTQLFSPEELTELYRATDYLLDEGPELEDGQLKALQTARTKIEYTVPDLADRLEQGQKQEPQMDM
;
A
#
# COMPACT_ATOMS: atom_id res chain seq x y z
N MET A 1 6.91 -17.08 -21.20
CA MET A 1 5.50 -16.64 -21.41
C MET A 1 4.51 -17.40 -20.53
N TYR A 2 4.59 -18.73 -20.42
CA TYR A 2 3.65 -19.54 -19.62
C TYR A 2 3.54 -19.16 -18.12
N HIS A 3 4.63 -18.74 -17.48
CA HIS A 3 4.63 -18.40 -16.05
C HIS A 3 3.85 -17.12 -15.72
N ARG A 4 3.85 -16.11 -16.61
CA ARG A 4 3.10 -14.86 -16.39
C ARG A 4 1.59 -15.07 -16.58
N VAL A 5 1.21 -15.89 -17.56
CA VAL A 5 -0.21 -16.23 -17.82
C VAL A 5 -0.79 -17.03 -16.65
N ALA A 6 -0.01 -17.96 -16.07
CA ALA A 6 -0.45 -18.72 -14.90
C ALA A 6 -0.66 -17.81 -13.67
N GLN A 7 0.26 -16.88 -13.40
CA GLN A 7 0.15 -15.95 -12.26
C GLN A 7 -1.05 -15.02 -12.39
N THR A 8 -1.28 -14.44 -13.57
CA THR A 8 -2.47 -13.61 -13.82
C THR A 8 -3.75 -14.44 -13.72
N ALA A 9 -3.76 -15.68 -14.21
CA ALA A 9 -4.92 -16.55 -14.09
C ALA A 9 -5.24 -16.93 -12.63
N ASP A 10 -4.23 -17.14 -11.80
CA ASP A 10 -4.39 -17.48 -10.38
C ASP A 10 -4.88 -16.28 -9.55
N GLU A 11 -4.35 -15.08 -9.85
CA GLU A 11 -4.84 -13.83 -9.27
C GLU A 11 -6.30 -13.55 -9.67
N VAL A 12 -6.65 -13.79 -10.95
CA VAL A 12 -8.02 -13.66 -11.45
C VAL A 12 -8.98 -14.66 -10.79
N TYR A 13 -8.56 -15.92 -10.68
CA TYR A 13 -9.35 -16.95 -10.00
C TYR A 13 -9.64 -16.55 -8.54
N THR A 14 -8.62 -16.06 -7.83
CA THR A 14 -8.71 -15.73 -6.40
C THR A 14 -9.74 -14.63 -6.11
N TYR A 15 -9.77 -13.54 -6.89
CA TYR A 15 -10.71 -12.45 -6.61
C TYR A 15 -12.14 -12.76 -7.10
N VAL A 16 -12.29 -13.51 -8.20
CA VAL A 16 -13.60 -13.95 -8.69
C VAL A 16 -14.28 -14.81 -7.64
N GLU A 17 -13.55 -15.81 -7.11
CA GLU A 17 -14.06 -16.66 -6.03
C GLU A 17 -14.39 -15.84 -4.78
N ALA A 18 -13.51 -14.93 -4.37
CA ALA A 18 -13.74 -14.08 -3.20
C ALA A 18 -15.02 -13.24 -3.34
N VAL A 19 -15.27 -12.62 -4.49
CA VAL A 19 -16.48 -11.80 -4.71
C VAL A 19 -17.74 -12.66 -4.79
N GLN A 20 -17.69 -13.80 -5.49
CA GLN A 20 -18.88 -14.63 -5.71
C GLN A 20 -19.30 -15.42 -4.47
N THR A 21 -18.38 -15.73 -3.57
CA THR A 21 -18.65 -16.50 -2.34
C THR A 21 -18.89 -15.61 -1.12
N ALA A 22 -18.45 -14.36 -1.17
CA ALA A 22 -18.63 -13.41 -0.07
C ALA A 22 -20.11 -13.06 0.17
N PRO A 23 -20.50 -12.79 1.42
CA PRO A 23 -21.84 -12.32 1.73
C PRO A 23 -22.07 -10.93 1.13
N THR A 24 -23.31 -10.63 0.72
CA THR A 24 -23.69 -9.28 0.31
C THR A 24 -23.53 -8.31 1.48
N LEU A 25 -22.87 -7.19 1.22
CA LEU A 25 -22.67 -6.11 2.15
C LEU A 25 -23.95 -5.26 2.23
N HIS A 26 -24.50 -5.12 3.42
CA HIS A 26 -25.69 -4.31 3.67
C HIS A 26 -25.31 -3.01 4.37
N ILE A 27 -25.45 -1.89 3.67
CA ILE A 27 -25.19 -0.55 4.19
C ILE A 27 -26.40 0.33 3.91
N SER A 28 -26.81 1.12 4.90
CA SER A 28 -27.93 2.04 4.75
C SER A 28 -27.62 3.11 3.69
N GLY A 29 -28.45 3.22 2.65
CA GLY A 29 -28.33 4.24 1.61
C GLY A 29 -27.39 3.89 0.45
N LEU A 30 -26.80 2.70 0.41
CA LEU A 30 -26.07 2.19 -0.74
C LEU A 30 -27.04 1.42 -1.66
N ASN A 31 -27.19 1.84 -2.91
CA ASN A 31 -28.12 1.21 -3.85
C ASN A 31 -27.48 0.04 -4.60
N GLU A 32 -26.17 0.07 -4.81
CA GLU A 32 -25.42 -0.96 -5.50
C GLU A 32 -25.16 -2.17 -4.59
N LYS A 33 -25.21 -3.37 -5.18
CA LYS A 33 -24.89 -4.63 -4.48
C LYS A 33 -23.39 -4.86 -4.49
N PHE A 34 -22.75 -4.62 -3.35
CA PHE A 34 -21.38 -5.02 -3.10
C PHE A 34 -21.32 -6.28 -2.23
N HIS A 35 -20.28 -7.08 -2.36
CA HIS A 35 -19.97 -8.22 -1.51
C HIS A 35 -18.86 -7.84 -0.53
N LEU A 36 -19.00 -8.25 0.72
CA LEU A 36 -18.04 -7.94 1.78
C LEU A 36 -16.85 -8.90 1.71
N LEU A 37 -15.69 -8.39 1.28
CA LEU A 37 -14.48 -9.18 1.14
C LEU A 37 -13.63 -9.18 2.41
N ALA A 38 -13.56 -8.04 3.10
CA ALA A 38 -12.88 -7.93 4.40
C ALA A 38 -13.44 -6.78 5.25
N ASP A 39 -13.39 -6.93 6.56
CA ASP A 39 -13.76 -5.90 7.54
C ASP A 39 -12.79 -5.95 8.73
N PHE A 40 -12.00 -4.89 8.91
CA PHE A 40 -11.05 -4.80 10.02
C PHE A 40 -10.71 -3.34 10.35
N GLY A 41 -10.48 -3.05 11.64
CA GLY A 41 -9.96 -1.75 12.09
C GLY A 41 -10.83 -0.54 11.72
N GLY A 42 -12.13 -0.75 11.48
CA GLY A 42 -13.04 0.29 11.02
C GLY A 42 -13.01 0.54 9.51
N ALA A 43 -12.19 -0.18 8.75
CA ALA A 43 -12.21 -0.17 7.29
C ALA A 43 -12.93 -1.40 6.73
N VAL A 44 -13.47 -1.27 5.52
CA VAL A 44 -14.13 -2.31 4.74
C VAL A 44 -13.49 -2.41 3.39
N LEU A 45 -13.25 -3.63 2.90
CA LEU A 45 -13.00 -3.93 1.49
C LEU A 45 -14.21 -4.66 0.94
N ALA A 46 -14.78 -4.11 -0.13
CA ALA A 46 -15.92 -4.69 -0.82
C ALA A 46 -15.66 -4.80 -2.32
N GLY A 47 -16.35 -5.72 -2.98
CA GLY A 47 -16.21 -5.94 -4.42
C GLY A 47 -17.53 -6.29 -5.09
N ARG A 48 -17.63 -5.99 -6.38
CA ARG A 48 -18.77 -6.38 -7.22
C ARG A 48 -18.31 -6.69 -8.63
N GLU A 49 -19.05 -7.57 -9.29
CA GLU A 49 -18.97 -7.74 -10.73
C GLU A 49 -19.73 -6.58 -11.40
N LEU A 50 -19.16 -6.01 -12.46
CA LEU A 50 -19.82 -5.01 -13.28
C LEU A 50 -20.73 -5.70 -14.30
N GLU A 51 -21.87 -5.07 -14.58
CA GLU A 51 -22.85 -5.61 -15.54
C GLU A 51 -22.22 -5.83 -16.93
N ASN A 52 -22.73 -6.85 -17.63
CA ASN A 52 -22.30 -7.23 -18.98
C ASN A 52 -20.84 -7.69 -19.07
N GLY A 53 -20.27 -8.23 -18.00
CA GLY A 53 -18.93 -8.81 -18.00
C GLY A 53 -17.82 -7.78 -18.20
N ARG A 54 -18.03 -6.53 -17.77
CA ARG A 54 -17.04 -5.44 -17.85
C ARG A 54 -15.92 -5.54 -16.79
N GLY A 55 -15.76 -6.71 -16.18
CA GLY A 55 -14.81 -6.94 -15.11
C GLY A 55 -15.39 -6.67 -13.73
N TYR A 56 -14.50 -6.39 -12.78
CA TYR A 56 -14.83 -6.23 -11.37
C TYR A 56 -14.44 -4.85 -10.88
N GLN A 57 -15.21 -4.35 -9.93
CA GLN A 57 -14.91 -3.12 -9.21
C GLN A 57 -14.75 -3.43 -7.73
N PHE A 58 -13.71 -2.88 -7.14
CA PHE A 58 -13.42 -2.97 -5.72
C PHE A 58 -13.49 -1.60 -5.09
N VAL A 59 -13.80 -1.57 -3.80
CA VAL A 59 -13.91 -0.33 -3.04
C VAL A 59 -13.47 -0.53 -1.61
N THR A 60 -12.75 0.45 -1.07
CA THR A 60 -12.44 0.52 0.35
C THR A 60 -13.21 1.67 0.99
N TRP A 61 -13.83 1.41 2.13
CA TRP A 61 -14.54 2.44 2.91
C TRP A 61 -14.09 2.45 4.36
N ILE A 62 -14.44 3.53 5.09
CA ILE A 62 -14.40 3.59 6.55
C ILE A 62 -15.83 3.54 7.09
N TRP A 63 -16.08 2.67 8.06
CA TRP A 63 -17.32 2.65 8.83
C TRP A 63 -17.52 3.97 9.58
N ASP A 64 -18.76 4.45 9.65
CA ASP A 64 -19.13 5.42 10.66
C ASP A 64 -18.98 4.82 12.08
N TYR A 65 -19.06 5.67 13.10
CA TYR A 65 -18.92 5.24 14.49
C TYR A 65 -19.90 4.13 14.89
N ASN A 66 -21.12 4.14 14.33
CA ASN A 66 -22.19 3.20 14.65
C ASN A 66 -22.17 1.93 13.77
N ARG A 67 -21.27 1.85 12.80
CA ARG A 67 -21.19 0.80 11.77
C ARG A 67 -22.49 0.61 10.98
N THR A 68 -23.20 1.71 10.74
CA THR A 68 -24.48 1.73 10.00
C THR A 68 -24.35 2.25 8.58
N GLY A 69 -23.36 3.11 8.38
CA GLY A 69 -23.02 3.77 7.12
C GLY A 69 -21.51 3.72 6.89
N VAL A 70 -21.11 3.96 5.65
CA VAL A 70 -19.70 4.01 5.26
C VAL A 70 -19.37 5.34 4.57
N SER A 71 -18.11 5.74 4.63
CA SER A 71 -17.63 6.97 4.01
C SER A 71 -16.19 6.83 3.47
N CYS A 72 -15.67 7.90 2.85
CA CYS A 72 -14.30 7.98 2.33
C CYS A 72 -13.95 6.88 1.31
N GLY A 73 -14.84 6.59 0.37
CA GLY A 73 -14.67 5.51 -0.61
C GLY A 73 -13.50 5.73 -1.57
N HIS A 74 -12.57 4.78 -1.66
CA HIS A 74 -11.62 4.68 -2.78
C HIS A 74 -12.06 3.55 -3.70
N TYR A 75 -12.19 3.82 -5.00
CA TYR A 75 -12.71 2.87 -5.99
C TYR A 75 -11.59 2.43 -6.93
N TYR A 76 -11.59 1.14 -7.25
CA TYR A 76 -10.57 0.46 -8.05
C TYR A 76 -11.26 -0.37 -9.11
N ASP A 77 -11.06 -0.03 -10.38
CA ASP A 77 -11.59 -0.78 -11.51
C ASP A 77 -10.54 -1.81 -11.96
N GLU A 78 -10.90 -3.09 -11.90
CA GLU A 78 -10.05 -4.25 -12.21
C GLU A 78 -8.72 -4.35 -11.39
N ASP A 79 -8.49 -3.46 -10.42
CA ASP A 79 -7.29 -3.42 -9.59
C ASP A 79 -7.55 -3.94 -8.17
N PHE A 80 -7.64 -5.27 -8.05
CA PHE A 80 -7.82 -5.90 -6.74
C PHE A 80 -6.59 -5.75 -5.83
N CYS A 81 -5.38 -5.69 -6.40
CA CYS A 81 -4.16 -5.56 -5.63
C CYS A 81 -4.05 -4.18 -4.97
N GLY A 82 -4.33 -3.10 -5.70
CA GLY A 82 -4.42 -1.75 -5.15
C GLY A 82 -5.47 -1.66 -4.05
N ALA A 83 -6.65 -2.25 -4.24
CA ALA A 83 -7.69 -2.29 -3.22
C ALA A 83 -7.29 -3.03 -1.94
N LYS A 84 -6.58 -4.17 -2.05
CA LYS A 84 -6.03 -4.91 -0.90
C LYS A 84 -5.00 -4.09 -0.13
N GLN A 85 -4.09 -3.43 -0.86
CA GLN A 85 -3.04 -2.62 -0.24
C GLN A 85 -3.63 -1.42 0.50
N ASP A 86 -4.56 -0.70 -0.14
CA ASP A 86 -5.26 0.43 0.48
C ASP A 86 -6.07 -0.01 1.70
N PHE A 87 -6.79 -1.14 1.62
CA PHE A 87 -7.48 -1.72 2.76
C PHE A 87 -6.52 -2.04 3.91
N ALA A 88 -5.39 -2.68 3.64
CA ALA A 88 -4.42 -3.06 4.67
C ALA A 88 -3.85 -1.85 5.42
N VAL A 89 -3.63 -0.74 4.71
CA VAL A 89 -3.18 0.53 5.31
C VAL A 89 -4.31 1.18 6.14
N ARG A 90 -5.51 1.30 5.56
CA ARG A 90 -6.64 2.02 6.19
C ARG A 90 -7.22 1.28 7.38
N SER A 91 -7.19 -0.04 7.35
CA SER A 91 -7.60 -0.92 8.45
C SER A 91 -6.56 -0.97 9.57
N GLY A 92 -5.34 -0.46 9.33
CA GLY A 92 -4.23 -0.56 10.27
C GLY A 92 -3.64 -1.96 10.41
N LEU A 93 -3.97 -2.90 9.51
CA LEU A 93 -3.32 -4.22 9.42
C LEU A 93 -1.82 -4.07 9.13
N ILE A 94 -1.47 -3.08 8.32
CA ILE A 94 -0.10 -2.67 8.05
C ILE A 94 0.14 -1.33 8.74
N SER A 95 1.19 -1.27 9.56
CA SER A 95 1.58 -0.01 10.20
C SER A 95 2.00 1.00 9.12
N LYS A 96 1.61 2.28 9.24
CA LYS A 96 1.94 3.33 8.24
C LYS A 96 3.44 3.43 7.89
N THR A 97 4.32 2.88 8.73
CA THR A 97 5.76 2.77 8.50
C THR A 97 6.17 1.77 7.40
N GLN A 98 5.27 0.86 6.99
CA GLN A 98 5.49 -0.12 5.91
C GLN A 98 4.90 0.31 4.55
N LEU A 99 4.54 1.59 4.39
CA LEU A 99 4.04 2.14 3.12
C LEU A 99 5.08 2.11 1.99
N PHE A 100 6.35 2.15 2.35
CA PHE A 100 7.48 2.06 1.43
C PHE A 100 8.09 0.67 1.51
N SER A 101 8.55 0.17 0.36
CA SER A 101 9.39 -1.03 0.35
C SER A 101 10.69 -0.76 1.12
N PRO A 102 11.36 -1.80 1.63
CA PRO A 102 12.70 -1.62 2.17
C PRO A 102 13.60 -0.88 1.17
N GLU A 103 13.54 -1.19 -0.13
CA GLU A 103 14.34 -0.55 -1.18
C GLU A 103 14.11 0.97 -1.23
N GLU A 104 12.85 1.38 -1.24
CA GLU A 104 12.45 2.80 -1.24
C GLU A 104 12.93 3.51 0.03
N LEU A 105 12.81 2.86 1.19
CA LEU A 105 13.31 3.41 2.46
C LEU A 105 14.83 3.56 2.46
N THR A 106 15.57 2.63 1.86
CA THR A 106 17.04 2.72 1.74
C THR A 106 17.47 3.85 0.82
N GLU A 107 16.79 4.08 -0.30
CA GLU A 107 17.08 5.22 -1.18
C GLU A 107 16.74 6.56 -0.52
N LEU A 108 15.62 6.64 0.21
CA LEU A 108 15.30 7.82 1.03
C LEU A 108 16.38 8.07 2.08
N TYR A 109 16.85 7.01 2.75
CA TYR A 109 17.93 7.14 3.73
C TYR A 109 19.20 7.70 3.09
N ARG A 110 19.61 7.17 1.93
CA ARG A 110 20.79 7.66 1.17
C ARG A 110 20.64 9.13 0.77
N ALA A 111 19.47 9.53 0.27
CA ALA A 111 19.21 10.93 -0.09
C ALA A 111 19.32 11.87 1.13
N THR A 112 18.84 11.43 2.30
CA THR A 112 18.99 12.21 3.54
C THR A 112 20.42 12.24 4.07
N ASP A 113 21.26 11.27 3.71
CA ASP A 113 22.68 11.25 4.04
C ASP A 113 23.45 12.31 3.27
N TYR A 114 23.25 12.33 1.95
CA TYR A 114 23.79 13.37 1.10
C TYR A 114 23.33 14.78 1.52
N LEU A 115 22.04 14.95 1.87
CA LEU A 115 21.52 16.23 2.34
C LEU A 115 22.17 16.70 3.65
N LEU A 116 22.54 15.78 4.55
CA LEU A 116 23.18 16.14 5.83
C LEU A 116 24.68 16.43 5.68
N ASP A 117 25.33 15.85 4.66
CA ASP A 117 26.76 16.02 4.41
C ASP A 117 27.06 17.20 3.48
N GLU A 118 26.36 17.25 2.33
CA GLU A 118 26.64 18.18 1.21
C GLU A 118 25.49 19.18 0.97
N GLY A 119 24.40 19.09 1.73
CA GLY A 119 23.21 19.91 1.54
C GLY A 119 23.26 21.30 2.18
N PRO A 120 22.26 22.15 1.90
CA PRO A 120 22.12 23.42 2.59
C PRO A 120 21.82 23.22 4.08
N GLU A 121 22.18 24.21 4.90
CA GLU A 121 21.91 24.19 6.33
C GLU A 121 20.39 24.15 6.59
N LEU A 122 19.96 23.16 7.38
CA LEU A 122 18.56 22.92 7.70
C LEU A 122 18.13 23.70 8.94
N GLU A 123 16.89 24.18 8.97
CA GLU A 123 16.30 24.71 10.19
C GLU A 123 16.18 23.61 11.26
N ASP A 124 16.29 23.95 12.55
CA ASP A 124 16.27 22.98 13.67
C ASP A 124 15.07 22.02 13.63
N GLY A 125 13.88 22.54 13.28
CA GLY A 125 12.68 21.74 13.13
C GLY A 125 12.77 20.72 11.98
N GLN A 126 13.39 21.10 10.86
CA GLN A 126 13.60 20.23 9.71
C GLN A 126 14.65 19.16 10.02
N LEU A 127 15.77 19.56 10.65
CA LEU A 127 16.81 18.64 11.09
C LEU A 127 16.26 17.56 12.05
N LYS A 128 15.47 17.97 13.04
CA LYS A 128 14.84 17.05 13.99
C LYS A 128 13.85 16.10 13.31
N ALA A 129 13.05 16.61 12.38
CA ALA A 129 12.13 15.78 11.60
C ALA A 129 12.89 14.75 10.75
N LEU A 130 14.00 15.17 10.12
CA LEU A 130 14.86 14.30 9.31
C LEU A 130 15.51 13.19 10.14
N GLN A 131 16.11 13.54 11.28
CA GLN A 131 16.69 12.57 12.21
C GLN A 131 15.63 11.57 12.70
N THR A 132 14.43 12.05 13.03
CA THR A 132 13.32 11.18 13.43
C THR A 132 12.91 10.23 12.31
N ALA A 133 12.89 10.69 11.06
CA ALA A 133 12.60 9.84 9.90
C ALA A 133 13.69 8.77 9.71
N ARG A 134 14.96 9.15 9.80
CA ARG A 134 16.10 8.21 9.70
C ARG A 134 16.06 7.11 10.75
N THR A 135 15.81 7.44 12.02
CA THR A 135 15.67 6.42 13.08
C THR A 135 14.51 5.45 12.82
N LYS A 136 13.39 5.94 12.26
CA LYS A 136 12.28 5.05 11.87
C LYS A 136 12.65 4.12 10.73
N ILE A 137 13.46 4.59 9.77
CA ILE A 137 13.97 3.78 8.66
C ILE A 137 14.91 2.70 9.18
N GLU A 138 15.87 3.04 10.05
CA GLU A 138 16.80 2.09 10.68
C GLU A 138 16.06 0.97 11.43
N TYR A 139 14.97 1.32 12.12
CA TYR A 139 14.13 0.32 12.80
C TYR A 139 13.33 -0.56 11.83
N THR A 140 12.93 -0.01 10.68
CA THR A 140 12.06 -0.70 9.71
C THR A 140 12.84 -1.57 8.72
N VAL A 141 14.09 -1.20 8.42
CA VAL A 141 14.97 -1.89 7.47
C VAL A 141 16.15 -2.52 8.25
N PRO A 142 16.03 -3.77 8.72
CA PRO A 142 17.00 -4.38 9.62
C PRO A 142 18.39 -4.64 8.98
N ASP A 143 18.46 -4.75 7.66
CA ASP A 143 19.67 -4.95 6.85
C ASP A 143 20.10 -3.68 6.09
N LEU A 144 19.71 -2.50 6.60
CA LEU A 144 19.99 -1.21 5.95
C LEU A 144 21.48 -1.01 5.64
N ALA A 145 22.37 -1.39 6.56
CA ALA A 145 23.81 -1.26 6.39
C ALA A 145 24.33 -2.03 5.15
N ASP A 146 23.97 -3.30 5.03
CA ASP A 146 24.37 -4.15 3.91
C ASP A 146 23.86 -3.59 2.57
N ARG A 147 22.67 -3.00 2.57
CA ARG A 147 22.03 -2.44 1.37
C ARG A 147 22.65 -1.11 0.95
N LEU A 148 23.12 -0.30 1.89
CA LEU A 148 23.89 0.91 1.60
C LEU A 148 25.24 0.56 0.97
N GLU A 149 25.92 -0.48 1.45
CA GLU A 149 27.20 -0.94 0.88
C GLU A 149 27.05 -1.51 -0.55
N GLN A 150 25.95 -2.20 -0.84
CA GLN A 150 25.71 -2.76 -2.17
C GLN A 150 25.44 -1.70 -3.24
N GLY A 151 24.79 -0.59 -2.89
CA GLY A 151 24.56 0.54 -3.81
C GLY A 151 25.85 1.28 -4.18
N GLN A 152 26.78 1.45 -3.22
CA GLN A 152 28.06 2.12 -3.45
C GLN A 152 28.99 1.37 -4.41
N LYS A 153 28.88 0.04 -4.51
CA LYS A 153 29.67 -0.77 -5.47
C LYS A 153 29.22 -0.62 -6.93
N GLN A 154 28.07 0.02 -7.18
CA GLN A 154 27.50 0.18 -8.52
C GLN A 154 27.68 1.59 -9.11
N GLU A 155 28.15 2.58 -8.35
CA GLU A 155 28.58 3.85 -8.93
C GLU A 155 29.88 3.63 -9.71
N PRO A 156 29.91 3.81 -11.04
CA PRO A 156 31.15 3.74 -11.79
C PRO A 156 32.07 4.85 -11.27
N GLN A 157 33.28 4.48 -10.85
CA GLN A 157 34.38 5.44 -10.77
C GLN A 157 34.48 6.13 -12.13
N MET A 158 34.00 7.36 -12.23
CA MET A 158 34.38 8.25 -13.30
C MET A 158 35.82 8.63 -13.04
N ASP A 159 36.74 7.88 -13.64
CA ASP A 159 38.14 8.29 -13.75
C ASP A 159 38.22 9.69 -14.37
N MET A 160 39.04 10.51 -13.72
CA MET A 160 39.25 11.95 -13.92
C MET A 160 39.77 12.31 -15.31
#